data_AF-A0A0D0AFB7-F1
#
_entry.id   AF-A0A0D0AFB7-F1
#
_cell.length_a   1.000
_cell.length_b   1.000
_cell.length_c   1.000
_cell.angle_alpha   90.00
_cell.angle_beta   90.00
_cell.angle_gamma   90.00
#
_symmetry.space_group_name_H-M   'P 1'
#
loop_
_entity.id
_entity.type
_entity.pdbx_description
1 polymer ?
#
loop_
_entity_poly.entity_id
_entity_poly.type
_entity_poly.pdbx_seq_one_letter_code
_entity_poly.pdbx_strand_id
1 'polypeptide(L)'
;MKLYDQLDYTSAARFANCRLHLPCIAFRVTDVSLSYSSSHETRFEIKADGLHDLLITTKEPIVQFSRTRPTQQTFVLVRPWDRSLLELPDFVDVPNVGDDAENEGDYWTPPSSPSDESPSLSVVKQEVSKLELRALRLLVRLGQPFSAFLLMRQRGGEYKRAASDRDIIAQVVKDVTSVPDPMDIRTIEIL
;
A
#
# COMPACT_ATOMS: atom_id res chain seq x y z
N MET A 1 10.29 9.17 -7.26
CA MET A 1 9.60 8.57 -8.44
C MET A 1 9.67 7.05 -8.52
N LYS A 2 10.73 6.37 -8.05
CA LYS A 2 10.90 4.90 -8.22
C LYS A 2 9.76 4.00 -7.69
N LEU A 3 9.07 4.39 -6.61
CA LEU A 3 8.04 3.56 -5.97
C LEU A 3 6.79 3.38 -6.85
N TYR A 4 6.31 4.46 -7.48
CA TYR A 4 5.10 4.42 -8.31
C TYR A 4 5.30 3.48 -9.51
N ASP A 5 6.43 3.63 -10.20
CA ASP A 5 6.78 2.78 -11.34
C ASP A 5 6.90 1.31 -10.89
N GLN A 6 7.60 1.03 -9.78
CA GLN A 6 7.76 -0.32 -9.26
C GLN A 6 6.41 -1.00 -8.93
N LEU A 7 5.46 -0.24 -8.40
CA LEU A 7 4.12 -0.74 -8.08
C LEU A 7 3.25 -0.94 -9.33
N ASP A 8 3.40 -0.08 -10.33
CA ASP A 8 2.67 -0.18 -11.61
C ASP A 8 3.12 -1.39 -12.45
N TYR A 9 4.43 -1.68 -12.46
CA TYR A 9 4.97 -2.87 -13.14
C TYR A 9 4.64 -4.20 -12.45
N THR A 10 4.12 -4.18 -11.22
CA THR A 10 3.83 -5.42 -10.50
C THR A 10 2.58 -6.10 -11.08
N SER A 11 2.68 -7.40 -11.41
CA SER A 11 1.55 -8.17 -11.97
C SER A 11 0.34 -8.18 -11.04
N ALA A 12 -0.86 -8.50 -11.54
CA ALA A 12 -2.02 -8.75 -10.67
C ALA A 12 -1.86 -10.05 -9.86
N ALA A 13 -2.56 -10.13 -8.72
CA ALA A 13 -2.64 -11.37 -7.95
C ALA A 13 -3.26 -12.47 -8.81
N ARG A 14 -2.65 -13.66 -8.80
CA ARG A 14 -3.10 -14.78 -9.65
C ARG A 14 -2.77 -16.13 -9.04
N PHE A 15 -3.53 -17.15 -9.42
CA PHE A 15 -3.19 -18.52 -9.11
C PHE A 15 -2.39 -19.14 -10.25
N ALA A 16 -1.29 -19.81 -9.92
CA ALA A 16 -0.54 -20.66 -10.85
C ALA A 16 0.05 -21.84 -10.06
N ASN A 17 0.09 -23.03 -10.67
CA ASN A 17 0.59 -24.25 -10.01
C ASN A 17 -0.04 -24.52 -8.63
N CYS A 18 -1.35 -24.25 -8.48
CA CYS A 18 -2.09 -24.35 -7.22
C CYS A 18 -1.55 -23.46 -6.08
N ARG A 19 -0.81 -22.39 -6.42
CA ARG A 19 -0.27 -21.41 -5.48
C ARG A 19 -0.82 -20.03 -5.80
N LEU A 20 -1.08 -19.24 -4.77
CA LEU A 20 -1.40 -17.82 -4.94
C LEU A 20 -0.11 -17.03 -5.08
N HIS A 21 0.11 -16.42 -6.25
CA HIS A 21 1.12 -15.41 -6.45
C HIS A 21 0.53 -14.06 -6.03
N LEU A 22 1.00 -13.56 -4.89
CA LEU A 22 0.52 -12.33 -4.27
C LEU A 22 1.58 -11.21 -4.36
N PRO A 23 1.41 -10.26 -5.28
CA PRO A 23 1.98 -8.93 -5.20
C PRO A 23 1.74 -8.31 -3.83
N CYS A 24 2.79 -7.88 -3.14
CA CYS A 24 2.64 -7.29 -1.83
C CYS A 24 3.80 -6.37 -1.44
N ILE A 25 3.53 -5.52 -0.46
CA ILE A 25 4.56 -4.83 0.32
C ILE A 25 4.78 -5.66 1.58
N ALA A 26 6.02 -6.09 1.81
CA ALA A 26 6.37 -6.93 2.93
C ALA A 26 7.10 -6.17 4.05
N PHE A 27 6.72 -6.48 5.28
CA PHE A 27 7.29 -5.95 6.51
C PHE A 27 7.90 -7.11 7.29
N ARG A 28 9.19 -7.02 7.60
CA ARG A 28 9.88 -8.07 8.34
C ARG A 28 9.39 -8.09 9.78
N VAL A 29 8.90 -9.24 10.24
CA VAL A 29 8.56 -9.44 11.65
C VAL A 29 9.85 -9.65 12.42
N THR A 30 10.00 -8.90 13.50
CA THR A 30 11.23 -8.84 14.30
C THR A 30 11.05 -9.51 15.65
N ASP A 31 9.84 -9.41 16.20
CA ASP A 31 9.52 -9.93 17.52
C ASP A 31 8.08 -10.48 17.51
N VAL A 32 7.90 -11.66 18.11
CA VAL A 32 6.62 -12.28 18.39
C VAL A 32 6.66 -12.79 19.82
N SER A 33 5.87 -12.19 20.69
CA SER A 33 5.80 -12.54 22.11
C SER A 33 4.39 -12.90 22.52
N LEU A 34 4.28 -13.95 23.35
CA LEU A 34 3.01 -14.30 23.97
C LEU A 34 2.64 -13.23 25.01
N SER A 35 1.48 -12.61 24.83
CA SER A 35 0.92 -11.64 25.78
C SER A 35 0.02 -12.33 26.81
N TYR A 36 -0.85 -13.23 26.35
CA TYR A 36 -1.81 -13.94 27.19
C TYR A 36 -2.29 -15.22 26.50
N SER A 37 -2.58 -16.27 27.26
CA SER A 37 -3.18 -17.51 26.74
C SER A 37 -4.42 -17.88 27.53
N SER A 38 -5.52 -18.18 26.83
CA SER A 38 -6.74 -18.77 27.37
C SER A 38 -6.96 -20.18 26.82
N SER A 39 -7.98 -20.88 27.31
CA SER A 39 -8.34 -22.22 26.83
C SER A 39 -8.73 -22.27 25.35
N HIS A 40 -9.22 -21.16 24.80
CA HIS A 40 -9.71 -21.12 23.42
C HIS A 40 -8.82 -20.31 22.49
N GLU A 41 -8.09 -19.31 22.99
CA GLU A 41 -7.36 -18.36 22.16
C GLU A 41 -6.09 -17.84 22.82
N THR A 42 -5.08 -17.58 21.99
CA THR A 42 -3.78 -17.08 22.41
C THR A 42 -3.52 -15.71 21.80
N ARG A 43 -3.12 -14.76 22.65
CA ARG A 43 -2.87 -13.38 22.29
C ARG A 43 -1.37 -13.15 22.13
N PHE A 44 -0.96 -12.66 20.97
CA PHE A 44 0.43 -12.39 20.63
C PHE A 44 0.62 -10.90 20.32
N GLU A 45 1.70 -10.35 20.86
CA GLU A 45 2.24 -9.06 20.43
C GLU A 45 3.26 -9.29 19.32
N ILE A 46 3.11 -8.57 18.21
CA ILE A 46 3.93 -8.69 17.01
C ILE A 46 4.54 -7.33 16.70
N LYS A 47 5.87 -7.30 16.53
CA LYS A 47 6.59 -6.11 16.07
C LYS A 47 7.19 -6.37 14.71
N ALA A 48 7.08 -5.40 13.82
CA ALA A 48 7.61 -5.48 12.48
C ALA A 48 8.25 -4.16 12.06
N ASP A 49 9.30 -4.24 11.27
CA ASP A 49 10.00 -3.06 10.76
C ASP A 49 9.02 -2.20 9.95
N GLY A 50 8.92 -0.92 10.29
CA GLY A 50 8.04 0.06 9.61
C GLY A 50 6.57 0.03 10.04
N LEU A 51 6.14 -0.85 10.95
CA LEU A 51 4.76 -0.92 11.43
C LEU A 51 4.65 -0.56 12.92
N HIS A 52 3.47 -0.08 13.32
CA HIS A 52 3.10 -0.01 14.74
C HIS A 52 2.98 -1.41 15.33
N ASP A 53 3.31 -1.56 16.61
CA ASP A 53 3.16 -2.81 17.34
C ASP A 53 1.72 -3.32 17.25
N LEU A 54 1.58 -4.59 16.86
CA LEU A 54 0.30 -5.23 16.60
C LEU A 54 -0.02 -6.23 17.70
N LEU A 55 -1.31 -6.37 17.99
CA LEU A 55 -1.81 -7.31 18.96
C LEU A 55 -2.85 -8.21 18.30
N ILE A 56 -2.50 -9.48 18.12
CA ILE A 56 -3.37 -10.46 17.46
C ILE A 56 -3.82 -11.52 18.46
N THR A 57 -5.00 -12.08 18.23
CA THR A 57 -5.55 -13.17 19.04
C THR A 57 -5.90 -14.32 18.12
N THR A 58 -5.21 -15.45 18.19
CA THR A 58 -5.40 -16.59 17.28
C THR A 58 -5.49 -17.91 18.05
N LYS A 59 -6.15 -18.90 17.45
CA LYS A 59 -6.16 -20.28 17.94
C LYS A 59 -4.93 -21.07 17.49
N GLU A 60 -4.24 -20.60 16.46
CA GLU A 60 -3.06 -21.25 15.91
C GLU A 60 -1.82 -20.97 16.77
N PRO A 61 -0.98 -21.98 17.06
CA PRO A 61 0.26 -21.75 17.76
C PRO A 61 1.25 -21.01 16.85
N ILE A 62 1.81 -19.90 17.35
CA ILE A 62 2.89 -19.17 16.69
C ILE A 62 4.16 -19.30 17.54
N VAL A 63 5.28 -19.62 16.89
CA VAL A 63 6.59 -19.70 17.55
C VAL A 63 6.98 -18.30 18.04
N GLN A 64 7.33 -18.20 19.32
CA GLN A 64 7.82 -16.95 19.90
C GLN A 64 9.30 -16.74 19.55
N PHE A 65 9.65 -15.50 19.24
CA PHE A 65 11.02 -15.11 18.96
C PHE A 65 11.22 -13.61 19.17
N SER A 66 12.48 -13.22 19.26
CA SER A 66 12.89 -11.82 19.34
C SER A 66 14.20 -11.61 18.60
N ARG A 67 14.64 -10.37 18.44
CA ARG A 67 15.99 -10.09 17.89
C ARG A 67 17.11 -10.70 18.73
N THR A 68 16.92 -10.83 20.05
CA THR A 68 17.89 -11.44 20.97
C THR A 68 17.80 -12.97 21.02
N ARG A 69 16.66 -13.54 20.59
CA ARG A 69 16.40 -14.98 20.52
C ARG A 69 15.78 -15.31 19.16
N PRO A 70 16.58 -15.34 18.09
CA PRO A 70 16.06 -15.53 16.74
C PRO A 70 15.55 -16.95 16.53
N THR A 71 14.51 -17.06 15.72
CA THR A 71 14.01 -18.34 15.21
C THR A 71 14.68 -18.68 13.88
N GLN A 72 14.73 -19.97 13.52
CA GLN A 72 15.14 -20.40 12.18
C GLN A 72 14.07 -20.04 11.12
N GLN A 73 12.84 -19.76 11.56
CA GLN A 73 11.67 -19.55 10.73
C GLN A 73 11.50 -18.07 10.38
N THR A 74 11.45 -17.71 9.09
CA THR A 74 11.22 -16.30 8.71
C THR A 74 9.72 -15.99 8.70
N PHE A 75 9.35 -14.90 9.38
CA PHE A 75 7.98 -14.36 9.40
C PHE A 75 7.94 -12.96 8.77
N VAL A 76 6.88 -12.70 8.01
CA VAL A 76 6.64 -11.42 7.36
C VAL A 76 5.16 -11.05 7.46
N LEU A 77 4.88 -9.77 7.71
CA LEU A 77 3.55 -9.19 7.55
C LEU A 77 3.48 -8.62 6.15
N VAL A 78 2.42 -8.91 5.41
CA VAL A 78 2.29 -8.44 4.03
C VAL A 78 1.03 -7.62 3.85
N ARG A 79 1.16 -6.50 3.14
CA ARG A 79 0.06 -5.74 2.58
C ARG A 79 -0.16 -6.22 1.15
N PRO A 80 -1.27 -6.90 0.83
CA PRO A 80 -1.63 -7.18 -0.55
C PRO A 80 -1.62 -5.91 -1.39
N TRP A 81 -0.97 -5.95 -2.54
CA TRP A 81 -0.97 -4.83 -3.48
C TRP A 81 -2.19 -4.93 -4.40
N ASP A 82 -2.91 -3.82 -4.54
CA ASP A 82 -4.01 -3.68 -5.49
C ASP A 82 -3.78 -2.43 -6.34
N ARG A 83 -3.82 -2.60 -7.66
CA ARG A 83 -3.65 -1.51 -8.62
C ARG A 83 -4.77 -0.46 -8.54
N SER A 84 -5.95 -0.83 -8.00
CA SER A 84 -7.02 0.14 -7.73
C SER A 84 -6.53 1.29 -6.83
N LEU A 85 -5.52 1.05 -5.99
CA LEU A 85 -4.87 2.06 -5.14
C LEU A 85 -4.18 3.16 -5.93
N LEU A 86 -3.84 2.94 -7.21
CA LEU A 86 -3.28 3.95 -8.12
C LEU A 86 -4.36 4.78 -8.81
N GLU A 87 -5.53 4.19 -9.06
CA GLU A 87 -6.57 4.73 -9.93
C GLU A 87 -7.72 5.43 -9.19
N LEU A 88 -7.84 5.27 -7.86
CA LEU A 88 -8.94 5.85 -7.10
C LEU A 88 -9.08 7.37 -7.33
N PRO A 89 -10.31 7.85 -7.65
CA PRO A 89 -10.58 9.25 -7.93
C PRO A 89 -10.30 10.13 -6.72
N ASP A 90 -10.13 11.42 -7.01
CA ASP A 90 -9.82 12.41 -6.00
C ASP A 90 -11.05 12.63 -5.10
N PHE A 91 -10.83 12.66 -3.78
CA PHE A 91 -11.78 13.32 -2.89
C PHE A 91 -11.91 14.75 -3.43
N VAL A 92 -13.12 15.16 -3.81
CA VAL A 92 -13.53 16.36 -4.59
C VAL A 92 -13.55 16.24 -6.12
N ASP A 93 -14.51 15.46 -6.64
CA ASP A 93 -15.36 15.98 -7.72
C ASP A 93 -16.45 16.86 -7.07
N VAL A 94 -16.14 18.13 -6.79
CA VAL A 94 -17.22 19.11 -6.57
C VAL A 94 -17.84 19.35 -7.94
N PRO A 95 -19.14 19.10 -8.16
CA PRO A 95 -19.77 19.49 -9.40
C PRO A 95 -19.52 20.97 -9.60
N ASN A 96 -18.92 21.34 -10.73
CA ASN A 96 -18.86 22.70 -11.19
C ASN A 96 -20.30 23.22 -11.26
N VAL A 97 -20.75 23.93 -10.22
CA VAL A 97 -21.99 24.70 -10.26
C VAL A 97 -21.71 25.78 -11.28
N GLY A 98 -22.09 25.50 -12.54
CA GLY A 98 -22.13 26.50 -13.57
C GLY A 98 -23.01 27.63 -13.07
N ASP A 99 -22.42 28.79 -12.90
CA ASP A 99 -23.14 30.05 -12.81
C ASP A 99 -23.87 30.23 -14.14
N ASP A 100 -25.12 29.79 -14.21
CA ASP A 100 -26.08 30.22 -15.21
C ASP A 100 -26.46 31.68 -14.88
N ALA A 101 -25.58 32.60 -15.28
CA ALA A 101 -25.89 34.03 -15.33
C ALA A 101 -26.15 34.41 -16.79
N GLU A 102 -27.43 34.39 -17.13
CA GLU A 102 -28.00 34.86 -18.39
C GLU A 102 -27.66 36.34 -18.58
N ASN A 103 -26.82 36.67 -19.56
CA ASN A 103 -26.53 38.06 -19.93
C ASN A 103 -26.64 38.23 -21.45
N GLU A 104 -27.81 38.71 -21.88
CA GLU A 104 -28.05 39.19 -23.23
C GLU A 104 -27.27 40.49 -23.48
N GLY A 105 -26.58 40.60 -24.62
CA GLY A 105 -25.85 41.80 -24.99
C GLY A 105 -25.05 41.64 -26.28
N ASP A 106 -25.74 41.80 -27.40
CA ASP A 106 -25.23 41.81 -28.78
C ASP A 106 -24.55 43.15 -29.09
N TYR A 107 -23.23 43.21 -29.36
CA TYR A 107 -22.56 44.32 -30.09
C TYR A 107 -21.15 43.92 -30.60
N TRP A 108 -20.94 44.10 -31.91
CA TRP A 108 -19.76 43.78 -32.74
C TRP A 108 -18.38 44.30 -32.27
N THR A 109 -17.29 43.52 -32.45
CA THR A 109 -16.01 43.90 -33.14
C THR A 109 -15.07 42.68 -33.42
N PRO A 110 -13.99 42.78 -34.26
CA PRO A 110 -13.70 41.90 -35.42
C PRO A 110 -12.57 40.85 -35.17
N PRO A 111 -12.26 39.93 -36.13
CA PRO A 111 -11.31 38.84 -35.90
C PRO A 111 -9.87 39.34 -35.96
N SER A 112 -9.08 39.03 -34.92
CA SER A 112 -7.63 39.26 -34.91
C SER A 112 -6.89 37.92 -35.02
N SER A 113 -5.88 37.96 -35.89
CA SER A 113 -5.06 36.90 -36.49
C SER A 113 -4.44 35.83 -35.56
N PRO A 114 -4.01 34.68 -36.12
CA PRO A 114 -3.49 33.55 -35.37
C PRO A 114 -2.05 33.84 -34.92
N SER A 115 -1.84 33.94 -33.61
CA SER A 115 -0.52 34.09 -32.99
C SER A 115 -0.01 32.74 -32.50
N ASP A 116 1.00 32.25 -33.20
CA ASP A 116 2.11 31.38 -32.80
C ASP A 116 1.88 30.31 -31.71
N GLU A 117 1.92 29.05 -32.18
CA GLU A 117 2.15 27.86 -31.39
C GLU A 117 3.37 27.99 -30.47
N SER A 118 3.16 27.81 -29.17
CA SER A 118 4.18 27.25 -28.28
C SER A 118 3.53 26.43 -27.17
N PRO A 119 3.20 25.14 -27.43
CA PRO A 119 2.51 24.29 -26.47
C PRO A 119 3.44 23.47 -25.54
N SER A 120 4.71 23.84 -25.36
CA SER A 120 5.68 22.90 -24.75
C SER A 120 6.07 23.18 -23.29
N LEU A 121 5.95 24.40 -22.75
CA LEU A 121 6.46 24.70 -21.41
C LEU A 121 5.40 24.62 -20.29
N SER A 122 4.14 24.94 -20.59
CA SER A 122 3.03 24.92 -19.63
C SER A 122 2.51 23.49 -19.37
N VAL A 123 2.43 22.68 -20.42
CA VAL A 123 2.00 21.28 -20.36
C VAL A 123 2.93 20.45 -19.46
N VAL A 124 4.25 20.61 -19.62
CA VAL A 124 5.25 19.87 -18.83
C VAL A 124 5.19 20.23 -17.34
N LYS A 125 5.02 21.51 -16.98
CA LYS A 125 4.86 21.92 -15.57
C LYS A 125 3.58 21.38 -14.95
N GLN A 126 2.51 21.29 -15.73
CA GLN A 126 1.23 20.75 -15.27
C GLN A 126 1.29 19.24 -15.04
N GLU A 127 2.00 18.50 -15.90
CA GLU A 127 2.20 17.05 -15.76
C GLU A 127 3.10 16.68 -14.57
N VAL A 128 4.19 17.42 -14.34
CA VAL A 128 5.08 17.21 -13.19
C VAL A 128 4.31 17.39 -11.88
N SER A 129 3.54 18.48 -11.77
CA SER A 129 2.67 18.75 -10.61
C SER A 129 1.65 17.62 -10.39
N LYS A 130 1.08 17.07 -11.46
CA LYS A 130 0.09 15.97 -11.39
C LYS A 130 0.72 14.67 -10.89
N LEU A 131 1.93 14.36 -11.33
CA LEU A 131 2.68 13.18 -10.88
C LEU A 131 3.10 13.29 -9.42
N GLU A 132 3.52 14.47 -8.97
CA GLU A 132 3.81 14.74 -7.56
C GLU A 132 2.57 14.57 -6.68
N LEU A 133 1.43 15.12 -7.09
CA LEU A 133 0.15 14.92 -6.38
C LEU A 133 -0.27 13.45 -6.32
N ARG A 134 -0.10 12.69 -7.42
CA ARG A 134 -0.34 11.24 -7.44
C ARG A 134 0.56 10.49 -6.45
N ALA A 135 1.84 10.82 -6.41
CA ALA A 135 2.78 10.20 -5.49
C ALA A 135 2.43 10.52 -4.03
N LEU A 136 2.06 11.76 -3.71
CA LEU A 136 1.60 12.16 -2.37
C LEU A 136 0.33 11.42 -1.96
N ARG A 137 -0.66 11.28 -2.86
CA ARG A 137 -1.90 10.53 -2.59
C ARG A 137 -1.61 9.05 -2.32
N LEU A 138 -0.71 8.46 -3.10
CA LEU A 138 -0.27 7.09 -2.87
C LEU A 138 0.39 6.95 -1.50
N LEU A 139 1.28 7.85 -1.09
CA LEU A 139 1.89 7.85 0.23
C LEU A 139 0.84 7.96 1.36
N VAL A 140 -0.15 8.84 1.21
CA VAL A 140 -1.25 8.97 2.19
C VAL A 140 -2.04 7.66 2.30
N ARG A 141 -2.39 7.02 1.18
CA ARG A 141 -3.09 5.71 1.14
C ARG A 141 -2.22 4.59 1.73
N LEU A 142 -0.91 4.67 1.54
CA LEU A 142 0.03 3.70 2.09
C LEU A 142 0.18 3.83 3.62
N GLY A 143 -0.01 5.04 4.17
CA GLY A 143 -0.03 5.29 5.61
C GLY A 143 -1.32 4.89 6.34
N GLN A 144 -2.42 4.61 5.61
CA GLN A 144 -3.66 4.15 6.21
C GLN A 144 -3.55 2.73 6.77
N PRO A 145 -4.35 2.38 7.79
CA PRO A 145 -4.49 0.99 8.22
C PRO A 145 -4.88 0.08 7.06
N PHE A 146 -4.35 -1.15 7.04
CA PHE A 146 -4.56 -2.09 5.96
C PHE A 146 -4.74 -3.52 6.49
N SER A 147 -5.50 -4.32 5.74
CA SER A 147 -5.60 -5.76 5.98
C SER A 147 -4.29 -6.44 5.62
N ALA A 148 -3.73 -7.17 6.58
CA ALA A 148 -2.44 -7.83 6.46
C ALA A 148 -2.57 -9.35 6.55
N PHE A 149 -1.63 -10.06 5.94
CA PHE A 149 -1.41 -11.48 6.22
C PHE A 149 -0.11 -11.67 6.98
N LEU A 150 -0.16 -12.43 8.07
CA LEU A 150 1.03 -12.95 8.71
C LEU A 150 1.46 -14.22 7.98
N LEU A 151 2.63 -14.20 7.37
CA LEU A 151 3.14 -15.29 6.56
C LEU A 151 4.43 -15.86 7.14
N MET A 152 4.55 -17.18 7.04
CA MET A 152 5.66 -17.96 7.54
C MET A 152 6.33 -18.71 6.37
N ARG A 153 7.62 -18.45 6.12
CA ARG A 153 8.37 -19.01 4.98
C ARG A 153 8.78 -20.47 5.17
N GLN A 154 8.14 -21.40 4.48
CA GLN A 154 8.43 -22.83 4.53
C GLN A 154 9.81 -23.18 3.93
N ARG A 155 10.26 -24.43 4.16
CA ARG A 155 11.54 -24.95 3.64
C ARG A 155 11.65 -24.92 2.11
N GLY A 156 10.52 -25.03 1.40
CA GLY A 156 10.47 -24.95 -0.06
C GLY A 156 10.53 -23.52 -0.61
N GLY A 157 10.58 -22.51 0.28
CA GLY A 157 10.61 -21.10 -0.08
C GLY A 157 9.23 -20.47 -0.21
N GLU A 158 8.18 -21.26 -0.37
CA GLU A 158 6.80 -20.80 -0.29
C GLU A 158 6.39 -20.33 1.10
N TYR A 159 5.32 -19.57 1.17
CA TYR A 159 4.79 -19.02 2.41
C TYR A 159 3.49 -19.70 2.78
N LYS A 160 3.31 -19.93 4.08
CA LYS A 160 2.05 -20.38 4.66
C LYS A 160 1.48 -19.27 5.54
N ARG A 161 0.17 -19.07 5.49
CA ARG A 161 -0.50 -18.15 6.41
C ARG A 161 -0.44 -18.68 7.84
N ALA A 162 -0.08 -17.81 8.78
CA ALA A 162 -0.20 -18.01 10.21
C ALA A 162 -1.31 -17.09 10.75
N ALA A 163 -1.96 -17.49 11.85
CA ALA A 163 -3.16 -16.84 12.35
C ALA A 163 -4.23 -16.72 11.25
N SER A 164 -4.45 -17.81 10.51
CA SER A 164 -5.36 -17.82 9.37
C SER A 164 -6.83 -17.65 9.76
N ASP A 165 -7.15 -17.91 11.03
CA ASP A 165 -8.46 -17.74 11.67
C ASP A 165 -8.82 -16.28 11.96
N ARG A 166 -7.96 -15.32 11.61
CA ARG A 166 -8.15 -13.90 11.95
C ARG A 166 -7.79 -12.95 10.82
N ASP A 167 -8.53 -11.85 10.81
CA ASP A 167 -8.15 -10.65 10.07
C ASP A 167 -7.18 -9.82 10.91
N ILE A 168 -6.07 -9.42 10.29
CA ILE A 168 -5.02 -8.62 10.92
C ILE A 168 -5.08 -7.24 10.30
N ILE A 169 -5.25 -6.20 11.11
CA ILE A 169 -5.16 -4.81 10.67
C ILE A 169 -3.83 -4.23 11.14
N ALA A 170 -3.01 -3.81 10.19
CA ALA A 170 -1.71 -3.23 10.41
C ALA A 170 -1.70 -1.76 10.02
N GLN A 171 -0.79 -0.98 10.61
CA GLN A 171 -0.60 0.43 10.23
C GLN A 171 0.88 0.78 10.19
N VAL A 172 1.27 1.50 9.14
CA VAL A 172 2.63 1.99 8.95
C VAL A 172 2.93 3.14 9.92
N VAL A 173 4.12 3.19 10.49
CA VAL A 173 4.55 4.30 11.36
C VAL A 173 4.72 5.57 10.51
N LYS A 174 4.31 6.74 11.03
CA LYS A 174 4.33 8.03 10.31
C LYS A 174 5.68 8.44 9.71
N ASP A 175 6.79 7.86 10.16
CA ASP A 175 8.14 8.20 9.69
C ASP A 175 8.70 7.14 8.72
N VAL A 176 7.97 6.90 7.63
CA VAL A 176 8.37 5.99 6.52
C VAL A 176 9.62 6.50 5.80
N THR A 177 10.00 7.76 6.05
CA THR A 177 11.13 8.44 5.42
C THR A 177 12.49 8.14 6.05
N SER A 178 12.55 7.59 7.27
CA SER A 178 13.80 7.29 7.97
C SER A 178 14.29 5.83 7.82
N VAL A 179 13.52 4.97 7.13
CA VAL A 179 13.90 3.58 6.87
C VAL A 179 14.70 3.48 5.56
N PRO A 180 15.88 2.82 5.52
CA PRO A 180 16.78 2.80 4.36
C PRO A 180 16.20 2.19 3.06
N ASP A 181 15.04 1.55 3.15
CA ASP A 181 14.28 1.03 2.01
C ASP A 181 12.81 1.09 2.41
N PRO A 182 12.02 2.08 1.93
CA PRO A 182 10.77 2.41 2.59
C PRO A 182 9.73 1.29 2.50
N MET A 183 9.79 0.44 1.47
CA MET A 183 8.84 -0.65 1.23
C MET A 183 9.45 -1.78 0.38
N ASP A 184 9.60 -2.98 0.95
CA ASP A 184 10.01 -4.20 0.23
C ASP A 184 8.84 -4.72 -0.63
N ILE A 185 8.76 -4.25 -1.88
CA ILE A 185 7.75 -4.68 -2.86
C ILE A 185 8.20 -5.96 -3.54
N ARG A 186 7.41 -7.03 -3.41
CA ARG A 186 7.70 -8.32 -4.04
C ARG A 186 6.44 -9.15 -4.28
N THR A 187 6.58 -10.18 -5.11
CA THR A 187 5.55 -11.21 -5.27
C THR A 187 5.88 -12.42 -4.38
N ILE A 188 4.96 -12.81 -3.53
CA ILE A 188 5.10 -13.98 -2.64
C ILE A 188 4.19 -15.10 -3.10
N GLU A 189 4.68 -16.33 -3.07
CA GLU A 189 3.90 -17.54 -3.32
C GLU A 189 3.33 -18.09 -2.01
N ILE A 190 1.99 -18.19 -1.93
CA ILE A 190 1.26 -18.67 -0.75
C ILE A 190 0.61 -20.03 -1.06
N LEU A 191 0.75 -20.97 -0.11
CA LEU A 191 0.06 -22.27 -0.06
C LEU A 191 -1.27 -22.18 0.70
#